data_AF-A0A962KB46-F1
#
_entry.id   AF-A0A962KB46-F1
#
_cell.length_a   1.000
_cell.length_b   1.000
_cell.length_c   1.000
_cell.angle_alpha   90.00
_cell.angle_beta   90.00
_cell.angle_gamma   90.00
#
_symmetry.space_group_name_H-M   'P 1'
#
loop_
_entity.id
_entity.type
_entity.pdbx_description
1 polymer ?
#
loop_
_entity_poly.entity_id
_entity_poly.type
_entity_poly.pdbx_seq_one_letter_code
_entity_poly.pdbx_strand_id
1 'polypeptide(L)'
;MRLLSFLFWMFVLLIAAAIVLPVLTVGFVLLCGSGVFLLWLLPILIIAASDQTSRGEKFCWILAIVFLSWFAWIFYFFLAPLKPVERDYYYY
;
A
#
# COMPACT_ATOMS: atom_id res chain seq x y z
N MET A 1 38.41 -30.18 15.52
CA MET A 1 36.95 -30.37 15.67
C MET A 1 36.19 -29.12 16.08
N ARG A 2 36.74 -28.24 16.95
CA ARG A 2 36.08 -26.97 17.35
C ARG A 2 35.79 -26.02 16.18
N LEU A 3 36.74 -25.84 15.26
CA LEU A 3 36.58 -24.98 14.08
C LEU A 3 35.47 -25.47 13.13
N LEU A 4 35.39 -26.78 12.88
CA LEU A 4 34.37 -27.37 12.00
C LEU A 4 32.96 -27.21 12.59
N SER A 5 32.81 -27.43 13.89
CA SER A 5 31.55 -27.18 14.60
C SER A 5 31.13 -25.71 14.52
N PHE A 6 32.08 -24.78 14.70
CA PHE A 6 31.81 -23.35 14.57
C PHE A 6 31.35 -22.97 13.15
N LEU A 7 32.03 -23.45 12.11
CA LEU A 7 31.66 -23.21 10.72
C LEU A 7 30.28 -23.79 10.39
N PHE A 8 29.96 -24.97 10.90
CA PHE A 8 28.65 -25.59 10.73
C PHE A 8 27.53 -24.75 11.35
N TRP A 9 27.70 -24.30 12.61
CA TRP A 9 26.72 -23.43 13.28
C TRP A 9 26.54 -22.09 12.57
N MET A 10 27.63 -21.49 12.07
CA MET A 10 27.56 -20.26 11.29
C MET A 10 26.78 -20.45 10.00
N PHE A 11 26.99 -21.56 9.29
CA PHE A 11 26.27 -21.88 8.07
C PHE A 11 24.77 -22.12 8.33
N VAL A 12 24.42 -22.85 9.38
CA VAL A 12 23.03 -23.07 9.80
C VAL A 12 22.36 -21.73 10.15
N LEU A 13 23.07 -20.84 10.86
CA LEU A 13 22.56 -19.52 11.19
C LEU A 13 22.30 -18.68 9.94
N LEU A 14 23.20 -18.72 8.94
CA LEU A 14 23.00 -18.01 7.69
C LEU A 14 21.79 -18.51 6.90
N ILE A 15 21.59 -19.83 6.82
CA ILE A 15 20.40 -20.41 6.18
C ILE A 15 19.13 -20.01 6.95
N ALA A 16 19.16 -20.10 8.28
CA ALA A 16 18.03 -19.71 9.11
C ALA A 16 17.69 -18.23 8.90
N ALA A 17 18.68 -17.34 8.90
CA ALA A 17 18.48 -15.91 8.64
C ALA A 17 17.92 -15.67 7.23
N ALA A 18 18.44 -16.37 6.21
CA ALA A 18 17.98 -16.24 4.82
C ALA A 18 16.51 -16.65 4.65
N ILE A 19 15.97 -17.54 5.49
CA ILE A 19 14.56 -17.95 5.49
C ILE A 19 13.72 -17.04 6.39
N VAL A 20 14.22 -16.67 7.57
CA VAL A 20 13.48 -15.85 8.54
C VAL A 20 13.23 -14.44 8.02
N LEU A 21 14.22 -13.83 7.35
CA LEU A 21 14.08 -12.47 6.80
C LEU A 21 12.88 -12.33 5.84
N PRO A 22 12.74 -13.13 4.75
CA PRO A 22 11.60 -13.00 3.85
C PRO A 22 10.27 -13.34 4.55
N VAL A 23 10.24 -14.31 5.46
CA VAL A 23 9.03 -14.63 6.23
C VAL A 23 8.58 -13.44 7.08
N LEU A 24 9.53 -12.79 7.76
CA LEU A 24 9.26 -11.57 8.53
C LEU A 24 8.81 -10.41 7.62
N THR A 25 9.47 -10.22 6.47
CA THR A 25 9.08 -9.17 5.51
C THR A 25 7.67 -9.40 4.99
N VAL A 26 7.33 -10.63 4.60
CA VAL A 26 5.98 -10.96 4.12
C VAL A 26 4.95 -10.74 5.22
N GLY A 27 5.22 -11.21 6.44
CA GLY A 27 4.35 -10.98 7.59
C GLY A 27 4.13 -9.49 7.86
N PHE A 28 5.20 -8.68 7.80
CA PHE A 28 5.13 -7.24 7.99
C PHE A 28 4.35 -6.54 6.88
N VAL A 29 4.57 -6.89 5.62
CA VAL A 29 3.82 -6.33 4.47
C VAL A 29 2.35 -6.66 4.57
N LEU A 30 1.99 -7.90 4.96
CA LEU A 30 0.60 -8.27 5.15
C LEU A 30 -0.04 -7.46 6.29
N LEU A 31 0.66 -7.31 7.42
CA LEU A 31 0.16 -6.55 8.56
C LEU A 31 -0.01 -5.05 8.24
N CYS A 32 1.03 -4.41 7.71
CA CYS A 32 0.95 -3.00 7.35
C CYS A 32 0.00 -2.75 6.17
N GLY A 33 0.05 -3.60 5.15
CA GLY A 33 -0.82 -3.50 3.97
C GLY A 33 -2.30 -3.64 4.32
N SER A 34 -2.64 -4.60 5.19
CA SER A 34 -4.02 -4.73 5.70
C SER A 34 -4.44 -3.53 6.54
N GLY A 35 -3.56 -2.98 7.38
CA GLY A 35 -3.83 -1.75 8.13
C GLY A 35 -4.13 -0.55 7.22
N VAL A 36 -3.31 -0.33 6.19
CA VAL A 36 -3.52 0.74 5.20
C VAL A 36 -4.82 0.52 4.43
N PHE A 37 -5.12 -0.73 4.04
CA PHE A 37 -6.37 -1.07 3.35
C PHE A 37 -7.61 -0.79 4.21
N LEU A 38 -7.57 -1.12 5.51
CA LEU A 38 -8.65 -0.82 6.46
C LEU A 38 -8.83 0.69 6.66
N LEU A 39 -7.73 1.45 6.75
CA LEU A 39 -7.78 2.92 6.82
C LEU A 39 -8.37 3.52 5.53
N TRP A 40 -8.08 2.94 4.37
CA TRP A 40 -8.67 3.36 3.10
C TRP A 40 -10.17 3.03 3.01
N LEU A 41 -10.62 1.92 3.62
CA LEU A 41 -12.04 1.57 3.72
C LEU A 41 -12.81 2.38 4.77
N LEU A 42 -12.12 2.97 5.73
CA LEU A 42 -12.71 3.73 6.84
C LEU A 42 -13.76 4.79 6.42
N PRO A 43 -13.54 5.66 5.40
CA PRO A 43 -14.58 6.58 4.94
C PRO A 43 -15.86 5.89 4.45
N ILE A 44 -15.72 4.73 3.80
CA ILE A 44 -16.86 3.92 3.34
C ILE A 44 -17.63 3.38 4.55
N LEU A 45 -16.91 2.88 5.56
CA LEU A 45 -17.50 2.36 6.79
C LEU A 45 -18.22 3.44 7.60
N ILE A 46 -17.63 4.64 7.72
CA ILE A 46 -18.24 5.79 8.40
C ILE A 46 -19.59 6.13 7.77
N ILE A 47 -19.64 6.21 6.44
CA ILE A 47 -20.88 6.57 5.73
C ILE A 47 -21.92 5.45 5.83
N ALA A 48 -21.49 4.20 5.70
CA ALA A 48 -22.38 3.05 5.83
C ALA A 48 -23.04 3.00 7.23
N ALA A 49 -22.26 3.22 8.29
CA ALA A 49 -22.70 3.19 9.69
C ALA A 49 -23.41 4.48 10.16
N SER A 50 -23.28 5.59 9.43
CA SER A 50 -23.85 6.88 9.84
C SER A 50 -25.37 6.91 9.70
N ASP A 51 -26.09 7.36 10.73
CA ASP A 51 -27.54 7.57 10.66
C ASP A 51 -27.94 8.93 10.04
N GLN A 52 -26.95 9.73 9.60
CA GLN A 52 -27.19 11.09 9.08
C GLN A 52 -27.69 11.13 7.63
N THR A 53 -27.59 10.03 6.89
CA THR A 53 -27.94 9.97 5.46
C THR A 53 -28.92 8.84 5.18
N SER A 54 -29.85 9.06 4.23
CA SER A 54 -30.82 8.03 3.83
C SER A 54 -30.16 6.87 3.08
N ARG A 55 -30.84 5.73 2.98
CA ARG A 55 -30.30 4.51 2.33
C ARG A 55 -29.85 4.74 0.89
N GLY A 56 -30.57 5.58 0.13
CA GLY A 56 -30.21 5.92 -1.25
C GLY A 56 -29.00 6.86 -1.32
N GLU A 57 -28.97 7.88 -0.46
CA GLU A 57 -27.86 8.83 -0.38
C GLU A 57 -26.55 8.15 0.03
N LYS A 58 -26.59 7.21 0.98
CA LYS A 58 -25.43 6.39 1.38
C LYS A 58 -24.79 5.71 0.17
N PHE A 59 -25.62 5.11 -0.69
CA PHE A 59 -25.12 4.43 -1.89
C PHE A 59 -24.44 5.40 -2.85
N CYS A 60 -25.04 6.57 -3.10
CA CYS A 60 -24.43 7.61 -3.93
C CYS A 60 -23.08 8.09 -3.39
N TRP A 61 -22.97 8.30 -2.07
CA TRP A 61 -21.72 8.74 -1.44
C TRP A 61 -20.61 7.69 -1.48
N ILE A 62 -20.94 6.43 -1.17
CA ILE A 62 -19.99 5.32 -1.27
C ILE A 62 -19.51 5.17 -2.71
N LEU A 63 -20.44 5.20 -3.67
CA LEU A 63 -20.13 5.11 -5.08
C LEU A 63 -19.22 6.27 -5.52
N ALA A 64 -19.50 7.50 -5.10
CA ALA A 64 -18.67 8.67 -5.39
C ALA A 64 -17.24 8.53 -4.84
N ILE A 65 -17.06 8.04 -3.61
CA ILE A 65 -15.73 7.81 -3.02
C ILE A 65 -14.96 6.75 -3.80
N VAL A 66 -15.62 5.64 -4.16
CA VAL A 66 -14.99 4.59 -4.97
C VAL A 66 -14.57 5.16 -6.31
N PHE A 67 -15.46 5.89 -7.02
CA PHE A 67 -15.10 6.50 -8.30
C PHE A 67 -13.95 7.49 -8.17
N LEU A 68 -14.00 8.41 -7.20
CA LEU A 68 -12.96 9.42 -7.03
C LEU A 68 -11.62 8.79 -6.65
N SER A 69 -11.60 7.86 -5.69
CA SER A 69 -10.35 7.23 -5.24
C SER A 69 -9.74 6.31 -6.29
N TRP A 70 -10.55 5.50 -6.98
CA TRP A 70 -10.06 4.50 -7.92
C TRP A 70 -9.79 5.09 -9.32
N PHE A 71 -10.56 6.07 -9.78
CA PHE A 71 -10.29 6.68 -11.08
C PHE A 71 -9.29 7.83 -11.03
N ALA A 72 -9.01 8.45 -9.87
CA ALA A 72 -8.02 9.53 -9.77
C ALA A 72 -6.63 9.09 -10.26
N TRP A 73 -6.15 7.91 -9.86
CA TRP A 73 -4.83 7.43 -10.26
C TRP A 73 -4.80 6.96 -11.71
N ILE A 74 -5.90 6.39 -12.21
CA ILE A 74 -6.06 6.03 -13.63
C ILE A 74 -5.99 7.29 -14.50
N PHE A 75 -6.77 8.32 -14.17
CA PHE A 75 -6.73 9.59 -14.88
C PHE A 75 -5.36 10.26 -14.77
N TYR A 76 -4.69 10.18 -13.62
CA TYR A 76 -3.31 10.66 -13.51
C TYR A 76 -2.38 10.02 -14.54
N PHE A 77 -2.42 8.69 -14.72
CA PHE A 77 -1.58 8.01 -15.71
C PHE A 77 -1.89 8.43 -17.15
N PHE A 78 -3.15 8.72 -17.47
CA PHE A 78 -3.54 9.16 -18.82
C PHE A 78 -3.28 10.65 -19.06
N LEU A 79 -3.54 11.52 -18.08
CA LEU A 79 -3.48 12.97 -18.25
C LEU A 79 -2.06 13.52 -18.01
N ALA A 80 -1.28 12.92 -17.11
CA ALA A 80 0.07 13.42 -16.79
C ALA A 80 1.01 13.47 -18.02
N PRO A 81 1.02 12.49 -18.94
CA PRO A 81 1.87 12.54 -20.13
C PRO A 81 1.38 13.47 -21.25
N LEU A 82 0.17 14.04 -21.16
CA LEU A 82 -0.43 14.82 -22.26
C LEU A 82 0.17 16.20 -22.43
N LYS A 83 0.76 16.78 -21.37
CA LYS A 83 1.41 18.08 -21.45
C LYS A 83 2.90 17.90 -21.16
N PRO A 84 3.79 18.24 -22.11
CA PRO A 84 5.21 18.30 -21.80
C PRO A 84 5.39 19.34 -20.69
N VAL A 85 6.15 18.97 -19.65
CA VAL A 85 6.60 19.94 -18.66
C VAL A 85 7.57 20.87 -19.39
N GLU A 86 7.10 22.04 -19.82
CA GLU A 86 7.98 23.13 -20.24
C GLU A 86 8.83 23.49 -19.03
N ARG A 87 10.07 22.97 -19.02
CA ARG A 87 11.08 23.47 -18.10
C ARG A 87 11.53 24.79 -18.70
N ASP A 88 10.98 25.88 -18.18
CA ASP A 88 11.53 27.21 -18.44
C ASP A 88 12.95 27.24 -17.88
N TYR A 89 13.92 26.94 -18.75
CA TYR A 89 15.33 27.18 -18.48
C TYR A 89 15.54 28.69 -18.45
N TYR A 90 15.30 29.29 -17.28
CA TYR A 90 15.74 30.64 -16.99
C TYR A 90 17.28 30.66 -17.03
N TYR A 91 17.82 31.02 -18.19
CA TYR A 91 19.21 31.45 -18.31
C TYR A 91 19.30 32.85 -17.69
N TYR A 92 19.93 32.92 -16.51
CA TYR A 92 20.42 34.17 -15.90
C TYR A 92 21.87 34.41 -16.32
#